data_AF-A0A7Y4A1N4-F1
#
_entry.id   AF-A0A7Y4A1N4-F1
#
_cell.length_a   1.000
_cell.length_b   1.000
_cell.length_c   1.000
_cell.angle_alpha   90.00
_cell.angle_beta   90.00
_cell.angle_gamma   90.00
#
_symmetry.space_group_name_H-M   'P 1'
#
loop_
_entity.id
_entity.type
_entity.pdbx_description
1 polymer ?
#
loop_
_entity_poly.entity_id
_entity_poly.type
_entity_poly.pdbx_seq_one_letter_code
_entity_poly.pdbx_strand_id
1 'polypeptide(L)'
;MKRLLGILLYIYTTHAVGALYYGPADGKTIIDIGDPKGYLFKIEKGIYVQSASQDYINNITNILDQIKSTPSGRALLNQVSHYHPLPLPLPLPLPLPGQSRALPYSNSTAPESVLKKIHVVINDATDNKNFVTEPLITDSLHIGHQSNGLGVPARIYFNPNAEVVIPGTMETIKPSVALGHELVHARDYLSGGLPTGLRTVSHIAPVDGVDEQGMTFRQGDRVEFQLARKEFEATGIAYRNKESTTEIKKLTITRQRSIERRQSYGDLWHQAKKQGNVSRAEYKEVKTNLALLKKEKPVTEYHLAKELGAPTRDMYWPSRMLPYQHVDSPSLGSRSTSMLRRRPGKVSALAERTHTTTSYLDNSENPLVVVSSSVFSDHNKSPKINRDAKNTIDIALATDSDIVVLEGDEFRRLSYGKKRFIRELQLKAIASATNNSSIEVKFVSMGTNFASL
;
A
#
# COMPACT_ATOMS: atom_id res chain seq x y z
N MET A 1 -4.13 -36.09 -42.33
CA MET A 1 -3.89 -36.05 -40.87
C MET A 1 -2.61 -35.32 -40.42
N LYS A 2 -1.96 -34.49 -41.27
CA LYS A 2 -0.78 -33.67 -40.85
C LYS A 2 -1.05 -32.16 -40.78
N ARG A 3 -2.27 -31.72 -41.08
CA ARG A 3 -2.67 -30.28 -41.06
C ARG A 3 -3.51 -29.87 -39.83
N LEU A 4 -3.97 -30.83 -39.02
CA LEU A 4 -4.69 -30.56 -37.77
C LEU A 4 -3.78 -30.42 -36.54
N LEU A 5 -2.54 -30.94 -36.59
CA LEU A 5 -1.58 -30.83 -35.50
C LEU A 5 -0.91 -29.44 -35.43
N GLY A 6 -0.85 -28.72 -36.56
CA GLY A 6 -0.25 -27.37 -36.63
C GLY A 6 -1.12 -26.25 -36.07
N ILE A 7 -2.44 -26.47 -35.95
CA ILE A 7 -3.39 -25.48 -35.41
C ILE A 7 -3.52 -25.64 -33.88
N LEU A 8 -3.38 -26.88 -33.36
CA LEU A 8 -3.36 -27.14 -31.92
C LEU A 8 -2.06 -26.66 -31.24
N LEU A 9 -0.93 -26.63 -31.97
CA LEU A 9 0.32 -26.07 -31.43
C LEU A 9 0.35 -24.52 -31.40
N TYR A 10 -0.49 -23.85 -32.19
CA TYR A 10 -0.59 -22.38 -32.19
C TYR A 10 -1.50 -21.86 -31.07
N ILE A 11 -2.35 -22.71 -30.50
CA ILE A 11 -3.23 -22.37 -29.37
C ILE A 11 -2.50 -22.54 -28.02
N TYR A 12 -1.40 -23.30 -27.96
CA TYR A 12 -0.56 -23.39 -26.74
C TYR A 12 0.55 -22.35 -26.65
N THR A 13 0.69 -21.45 -27.64
CA THR A 13 1.58 -20.27 -27.56
C THR A 13 0.85 -19.00 -27.14
N THR A 14 -0.37 -19.09 -26.59
CA THR A 14 -0.99 -17.93 -25.94
C THR A 14 -0.33 -17.67 -24.60
N HIS A 15 0.59 -16.71 -24.58
CA HIS A 15 0.85 -15.83 -23.44
C HIS A 15 1.00 -16.53 -22.08
N ALA A 16 2.06 -17.33 -21.92
CA ALA A 16 2.67 -17.49 -20.61
C ALA A 16 3.43 -16.19 -20.26
N VAL A 17 2.67 -15.10 -20.07
CA VAL A 17 3.14 -13.98 -19.26
C VAL A 17 3.35 -14.60 -17.88
N GLY A 18 4.56 -14.53 -17.34
CA GLY A 18 4.88 -15.03 -16.01
C GLY A 18 3.93 -14.39 -15.00
N ALA A 19 2.82 -15.07 -14.73
CA ALA A 19 1.78 -14.59 -13.85
C ALA A 19 2.29 -14.77 -12.43
N LEU A 20 2.43 -13.64 -11.74
CA LEU A 20 2.55 -13.56 -10.29
C LEU A 20 1.43 -14.39 -9.66
N TYR A 21 1.77 -15.55 -9.11
CA TYR A 21 0.81 -16.37 -8.40
C TYR A 21 0.75 -15.93 -6.93
N TYR A 22 -0.13 -14.96 -6.65
CA TYR A 22 -0.50 -14.61 -5.28
C TYR A 22 -1.48 -15.62 -4.65
N GLY A 23 -1.91 -16.63 -5.41
CA GLY A 23 -3.06 -17.48 -5.08
C GLY A 23 -4.34 -17.00 -5.75
N PRO A 24 -5.41 -17.81 -5.73
CA PRO A 24 -6.71 -17.40 -6.27
C PRO A 24 -7.33 -16.29 -5.42
N ALA A 25 -8.24 -15.51 -6.03
CA ALA A 25 -9.00 -14.49 -5.30
C ALA A 25 -9.78 -15.10 -4.13
N ASP A 26 -9.53 -14.62 -2.91
CA ASP A 26 -10.10 -15.12 -1.65
C ASP A 26 -11.14 -14.15 -1.05
N GLY A 27 -11.35 -12.99 -1.70
CA GLY A 27 -12.27 -11.94 -1.22
C GLY A 27 -11.82 -11.25 0.06
N LYS A 28 -10.53 -11.39 0.44
CA LYS A 28 -9.94 -10.83 1.66
C LYS A 28 -8.55 -10.25 1.42
N THR A 29 -7.64 -11.05 0.90
CA THR A 29 -6.24 -10.71 0.61
C THR A 29 -6.08 -10.37 -0.86
N ILE A 30 -6.82 -11.07 -1.72
CA ILE A 30 -6.85 -10.86 -3.15
C ILE A 30 -8.31 -10.75 -3.55
N ILE A 31 -8.68 -9.62 -4.13
CA ILE A 31 -10.05 -9.38 -4.59
C ILE A 31 -10.01 -9.26 -6.12
N ASP A 32 -10.75 -10.15 -6.77
CA ASP A 32 -11.11 -9.98 -8.16
C ASP A 32 -12.33 -9.07 -8.24
N ILE A 33 -12.16 -7.94 -8.92
CA ILE A 33 -13.24 -6.99 -9.19
C ILE A 33 -13.64 -6.99 -10.67
N GLY A 34 -13.00 -7.81 -11.52
CA GLY A 34 -13.21 -7.85 -12.97
C GLY A 34 -12.60 -6.66 -13.72
N ASP A 35 -11.64 -5.96 -13.14
CA ASP A 35 -10.98 -4.80 -13.76
C ASP A 35 -9.77 -5.24 -14.60
N PRO A 36 -9.65 -4.78 -15.86
CA PRO A 36 -8.49 -5.08 -16.72
C PRO A 36 -7.12 -4.71 -16.13
N LYS A 37 -7.07 -3.79 -15.16
CA LYS A 37 -5.85 -3.40 -14.45
C LYS A 37 -5.35 -4.46 -13.46
N GLY A 38 -6.10 -5.53 -13.26
CA GLY A 38 -5.74 -6.67 -12.42
C GLY A 38 -6.39 -6.66 -11.04
N TYR A 39 -5.97 -7.64 -10.23
CA TYR A 39 -6.49 -7.88 -8.89
C TYR A 39 -6.15 -6.75 -7.91
N LEU A 40 -6.94 -6.68 -6.83
CA LEU A 40 -6.63 -5.85 -5.67
C LEU A 40 -5.87 -6.69 -4.64
N PHE A 41 -4.64 -6.30 -4.34
CA PHE A 41 -3.78 -6.94 -3.34
C PHE A 41 -3.84 -6.17 -2.03
N LYS A 42 -4.27 -6.84 -0.97
CA LYS A 42 -4.33 -6.23 0.36
C LYS A 42 -2.91 -6.04 0.91
N ILE A 43 -2.55 -4.79 1.16
CA ILE A 43 -1.30 -4.45 1.85
C ILE A 43 -1.55 -4.11 3.33
N GLU A 44 -2.72 -3.55 3.64
CA GLU A 44 -3.13 -3.23 5.00
C GLU A 44 -4.64 -3.42 5.17
N LYS A 45 -5.13 -3.41 6.42
CA LYS A 45 -6.58 -3.48 6.65
C LYS A 45 -7.28 -2.31 5.94
N GLY A 46 -8.12 -2.60 4.95
CA GLY A 46 -8.85 -1.59 4.20
C GLY A 46 -8.07 -0.94 3.06
N ILE A 47 -6.78 -1.20 2.93
CA ILE A 47 -5.90 -0.58 1.92
C ILE A 47 -5.39 -1.66 0.96
N TYR A 48 -5.65 -1.46 -0.32
CA TYR A 48 -5.28 -2.39 -1.38
C TYR A 48 -4.43 -1.69 -2.44
N VAL A 49 -3.60 -2.45 -3.12
CA VAL A 49 -2.85 -2.01 -4.31
C VAL A 49 -3.44 -2.71 -5.53
N GLN A 50 -3.62 -1.96 -6.60
CA GLN A 50 -3.99 -2.51 -7.90
C GLN A 50 -2.85 -2.26 -8.89
N SER A 51 -2.06 -3.30 -9.14
CA SER A 51 -0.99 -3.27 -10.13
C SER A 51 -0.67 -4.69 -10.59
N ALA A 52 -0.19 -4.82 -11.84
CA ALA A 52 0.41 -6.06 -12.34
C ALA A 52 1.92 -6.15 -11.99
N SER A 53 2.52 -5.10 -11.44
CA SER A 53 3.93 -5.02 -11.10
C SER A 53 4.20 -5.41 -9.66
N GLN A 54 4.96 -6.49 -9.45
CA GLN A 54 5.42 -6.90 -8.12
C GLN A 54 6.32 -5.85 -7.47
N ASP A 55 7.18 -5.21 -8.26
CA ASP A 55 8.07 -4.16 -7.77
C ASP A 55 7.25 -2.97 -7.25
N TYR A 56 6.17 -2.62 -7.95
CA TYR A 56 5.26 -1.57 -7.48
C TYR A 56 4.60 -1.95 -6.15
N ILE A 57 4.02 -3.15 -6.05
CA ILE A 57 3.37 -3.65 -4.83
C ILE A 57 4.36 -3.65 -3.66
N ASN A 58 5.61 -4.10 -3.89
CA ASN A 58 6.67 -4.11 -2.88
C ASN A 58 7.07 -2.69 -2.47
N ASN A 59 7.23 -1.77 -3.43
CA ASN A 59 7.58 -0.39 -3.14
C ASN A 59 6.52 0.30 -2.29
N ILE A 60 5.23 0.13 -2.63
CA ILE A 60 4.13 0.67 -1.80
C ILE A 60 4.12 0.05 -0.41
N THR A 61 4.32 -1.27 -0.30
CA THR A 61 4.39 -1.98 0.99
C THR A 61 5.52 -1.42 1.86
N ASN A 62 6.72 -1.27 1.30
CA ASN A 62 7.88 -0.70 2.01
C ASN A 62 7.62 0.74 2.46
N ILE A 63 6.98 1.56 1.62
CA ILE A 63 6.62 2.94 1.97
C ILE A 63 5.59 2.96 3.12
N LEU A 64 4.59 2.07 3.10
CA LEU A 64 3.64 1.95 4.22
C LEU A 64 4.32 1.50 5.51
N ASP A 65 5.32 0.62 5.46
CA ASP A 65 6.07 0.22 6.65
C ASP A 65 6.92 1.36 7.21
N GLN A 66 7.48 2.21 6.35
CA GLN A 66 8.12 3.45 6.79
C GLN A 66 7.12 4.36 7.51
N ILE A 67 5.91 4.56 6.96
CA ILE A 67 4.85 5.33 7.62
C ILE A 67 4.49 4.69 8.98
N LYS A 68 4.32 3.37 9.02
CA LYS A 68 3.94 2.62 10.24
C LYS A 68 5.02 2.67 11.34
N SER A 69 6.27 2.97 10.98
CA SER A 69 7.34 3.16 11.96
C SER A 69 7.06 4.32 12.93
N THR A 70 6.25 5.31 12.52
CA THR A 70 5.99 6.50 13.34
C THR A 70 4.66 6.45 14.10
N PRO A 71 4.54 7.12 15.28
CA PRO A 71 3.27 7.23 16.01
C PRO A 71 2.14 7.84 15.20
N SER A 72 2.40 8.91 14.43
CA SER A 72 1.42 9.57 13.58
C SER A 72 1.02 8.71 12.40
N GLY A 73 1.96 7.98 11.79
CA GLY A 73 1.65 7.04 10.72
C GLY A 73 0.81 5.85 11.18
N ARG A 74 1.09 5.26 12.34
CA ARG A 74 0.20 4.23 12.94
C ARG A 74 -1.20 4.77 13.22
N ALA A 75 -1.30 6.01 13.70
CA ALA A 75 -2.60 6.64 13.94
C ALA A 75 -3.37 6.84 12.63
N LEU A 76 -2.72 7.36 11.58
CA LEU A 76 -3.32 7.56 10.27
C LEU A 76 -3.77 6.24 9.63
N LEU A 77 -2.91 5.22 9.60
CA LEU A 77 -3.26 3.92 9.06
C LEU A 77 -4.42 3.29 9.84
N ASN A 78 -4.44 3.43 11.17
CA ASN A 78 -5.58 2.97 11.97
C ASN A 78 -6.87 3.74 11.65
N GLN A 79 -6.80 5.05 11.41
CA GLN A 79 -7.93 5.87 10.99
C GLN A 79 -8.48 5.41 9.63
N VAL A 80 -7.62 5.30 8.62
CA VAL A 80 -7.97 4.81 7.27
C VAL A 80 -8.54 3.38 7.32
N SER A 81 -7.95 2.51 8.14
CA SER A 81 -8.39 1.11 8.29
C SER A 81 -9.78 0.93 8.91
N HIS A 82 -10.35 1.97 9.52
CA HIS A 82 -11.61 1.87 10.28
C HIS A 82 -12.68 2.85 9.81
N TYR A 83 -12.35 3.94 9.14
CA TYR A 83 -13.31 4.94 8.68
C TYR A 83 -14.02 4.52 7.39
N HIS A 84 -14.52 3.30 7.28
CA HIS A 84 -15.32 2.92 6.12
C HIS A 84 -16.55 3.84 5.96
N PRO A 85 -17.03 4.07 4.73
CA PRO A 85 -18.27 4.79 4.48
C PRO A 85 -19.45 4.24 5.29
N LEU A 86 -20.36 5.11 5.74
CA LEU A 86 -21.57 4.74 6.45
C LEU A 86 -22.79 4.76 5.51
N PRO A 87 -23.69 3.76 5.58
CA PRO A 87 -25.03 3.92 5.07
C PRO A 87 -25.86 4.78 6.04
N LEU A 88 -26.97 5.33 5.54
CA LEU A 88 -28.03 5.83 6.41
C LEU A 88 -28.89 4.64 6.88
N PRO A 89 -29.35 4.64 8.14
CA PRO A 89 -30.25 3.59 8.61
C PRO A 89 -31.61 3.74 7.92
N LEU A 90 -32.03 2.72 7.17
CA LEU A 90 -33.26 2.74 6.38
C LEU A 90 -34.47 2.35 7.23
N PRO A 91 -35.62 3.02 7.10
CA PRO A 91 -36.90 2.36 7.34
C PRO A 91 -37.21 1.43 6.16
N LEU A 92 -37.69 0.21 6.43
CA LEU A 92 -38.22 -0.70 5.40
C LEU A 92 -39.40 -0.04 4.65
N PRO A 93 -39.54 -0.21 3.30
CA PRO A 93 -39.08 -1.38 2.55
C PRO A 93 -37.98 -1.15 1.50
N LEU A 94 -37.55 0.07 1.13
CA LEU A 94 -36.49 0.26 0.12
C LEU A 94 -35.65 1.54 0.39
N PRO A 95 -34.31 1.49 0.22
CA PRO A 95 -33.46 2.68 0.28
C PRO A 95 -33.84 3.69 -0.80
N LEU A 96 -33.95 4.97 -0.44
CA LEU A 96 -33.94 6.04 -1.44
C LEU A 96 -32.52 6.18 -2.04
N PRO A 97 -32.40 6.69 -3.28
CA PRO A 97 -31.11 6.98 -3.91
C PRO A 97 -30.20 7.80 -2.98
N GLY A 98 -28.94 7.38 -2.81
CA GLY A 98 -27.96 8.04 -1.94
C GLY A 98 -28.07 7.72 -0.44
N GLN A 99 -28.97 6.82 -0.02
CA GLN A 99 -29.06 6.37 1.38
C GLN A 99 -28.27 5.08 1.65
N SER A 100 -27.93 4.34 0.60
CA SER A 100 -27.05 3.18 0.67
C SER A 100 -25.61 3.58 0.98
N ARG A 101 -24.80 2.58 1.36
CA ARG A 101 -23.38 2.78 1.57
C ARG A 101 -22.70 3.09 0.24
N ALA A 102 -21.84 4.11 0.22
CA ALA A 102 -20.94 4.32 -0.90
C ALA A 102 -19.93 3.16 -0.98
N LEU A 103 -20.06 2.31 -2.00
CA LEU A 103 -19.19 1.16 -2.23
C LEU A 103 -18.23 1.42 -3.39
N PRO A 104 -16.98 0.95 -3.31
CA PRO A 104 -16.09 0.95 -4.46
C PRO A 104 -16.53 -0.13 -5.43
N TYR A 105 -16.37 0.13 -6.73
CA TYR A 105 -16.69 -0.84 -7.78
C TYR A 105 -18.10 -1.45 -7.65
N SER A 106 -19.13 -0.62 -7.39
CA SER A 106 -20.52 -1.08 -7.20
C SER A 106 -21.11 -1.88 -8.38
N ASN A 107 -20.49 -1.79 -9.56
CA ASN A 107 -20.89 -2.56 -10.75
C ASN A 107 -20.12 -3.89 -10.89
N SER A 108 -19.27 -4.23 -9.92
CA SER A 108 -18.51 -5.48 -9.88
C SER A 108 -19.39 -6.67 -9.48
N THR A 109 -18.96 -7.87 -9.86
CA THR A 109 -19.57 -9.14 -9.41
C THR A 109 -19.21 -9.50 -7.97
N ALA A 110 -18.25 -8.81 -7.35
CA ALA A 110 -17.88 -9.05 -5.97
C ALA A 110 -19.02 -8.66 -5.00
N PRO A 111 -19.32 -9.48 -3.98
CA PRO A 111 -20.43 -9.21 -3.07
C PRO A 111 -20.16 -7.98 -2.18
N GLU A 112 -21.21 -7.29 -1.73
CA GLU A 112 -21.09 -6.11 -0.85
C GLU A 112 -20.26 -6.39 0.41
N SER A 113 -20.35 -7.61 0.97
CA SER A 113 -19.57 -8.03 2.13
C SER A 113 -18.05 -8.03 1.90
N VAL A 114 -17.61 -8.09 0.64
CA VAL A 114 -16.24 -7.94 0.19
C VAL A 114 -15.95 -6.47 -0.15
N LEU A 115 -16.80 -5.83 -0.95
CA LEU A 115 -16.60 -4.44 -1.39
C LEU A 115 -16.52 -3.46 -0.21
N LYS A 116 -17.31 -3.67 0.84
CA LYS A 116 -17.27 -2.81 2.04
C LYS A 116 -15.94 -2.86 2.81
N LYS A 117 -15.08 -3.83 2.52
CA LYS A 117 -13.73 -3.95 3.12
C LYS A 117 -12.69 -3.14 2.36
N ILE A 118 -13.00 -2.62 1.18
CA ILE A 118 -12.09 -1.82 0.36
C ILE A 118 -12.32 -0.35 0.73
N HIS A 119 -11.36 0.26 1.43
CA HIS A 119 -11.45 1.66 1.83
C HIS A 119 -10.62 2.52 0.90
N VAL A 120 -9.39 2.09 0.62
CA VAL A 120 -8.43 2.78 -0.25
C VAL A 120 -7.87 1.81 -1.26
N VAL A 121 -7.78 2.24 -2.52
CA VAL A 121 -7.01 1.56 -3.56
C VAL A 121 -5.88 2.48 -4.01
N ILE A 122 -4.65 1.97 -3.96
CA ILE A 122 -3.46 2.65 -4.48
C ILE A 122 -3.18 2.07 -5.87
N ASN A 123 -3.16 2.95 -6.86
CA ASN A 123 -2.91 2.65 -8.26
C ASN A 123 -1.58 3.25 -8.70
N ASP A 124 -0.95 2.59 -9.67
CA ASP A 124 0.15 3.16 -10.46
C ASP A 124 -0.20 4.60 -10.89
N ALA A 125 0.81 5.47 -10.84
CA ALA A 125 0.70 6.80 -11.40
C ALA A 125 0.36 6.76 -12.89
N THR A 126 -0.27 7.84 -13.36
CA THR A 126 -0.56 8.06 -14.79
C THR A 126 0.15 9.33 -15.24
N ASP A 127 0.23 9.54 -16.56
CA ASP A 127 0.85 10.74 -17.15
C ASP A 127 0.37 12.05 -16.53
N ASN A 128 -0.87 12.09 -16.04
CA ASN A 128 -1.49 13.27 -15.45
C ASN A 128 -1.73 13.20 -13.94
N LYS A 129 -1.42 12.07 -13.28
CA LYS A 129 -1.68 11.86 -11.84
C LYS A 129 -0.54 11.08 -11.19
N ASN A 130 0.35 11.78 -10.51
CA ASN A 130 1.50 11.18 -9.82
C ASN A 130 1.32 11.10 -8.29
N PHE A 131 0.62 12.07 -7.70
CA PHE A 131 0.37 12.19 -6.26
C PHE A 131 -1.02 12.80 -6.08
N VAL A 132 -2.07 11.97 -6.23
CA VAL A 132 -3.45 12.46 -6.28
C VAL A 132 -4.39 11.47 -5.60
N THR A 133 -5.22 11.98 -4.70
CA THR A 133 -6.34 11.24 -4.11
C THR A 133 -7.69 11.72 -4.64
N GLU A 134 -8.52 10.79 -5.10
CA GLU A 134 -9.88 11.03 -5.61
C GLU A 134 -10.88 10.04 -5.01
N PRO A 135 -12.20 10.34 -5.02
CA PRO A 135 -13.21 9.39 -4.56
C PRO A 135 -13.30 8.17 -5.50
N LEU A 136 -13.37 6.97 -4.93
CA LEU A 136 -13.50 5.70 -5.65
C LEU A 136 -14.97 5.27 -5.73
N ILE A 137 -15.80 6.09 -6.36
CA ILE A 137 -17.24 5.81 -6.54
C ILE A 137 -17.57 5.82 -8.03
N THR A 138 -18.53 5.01 -8.43
CA THR A 138 -19.06 5.02 -9.81
C THR A 138 -20.40 5.74 -9.91
N ASP A 139 -21.16 5.78 -8.80
CA ASP A 139 -22.45 6.43 -8.73
C ASP A 139 -22.32 7.87 -8.19
N SER A 140 -22.69 8.84 -9.02
CA SER A 140 -22.66 10.27 -8.70
C SER A 140 -23.54 10.66 -7.51
N LEU A 141 -24.55 9.85 -7.16
CA LEU A 141 -25.41 10.11 -6.01
C LEU A 141 -24.63 10.16 -4.70
N HIS A 142 -23.47 9.51 -4.63
CA HIS A 142 -22.61 9.48 -3.44
C HIS A 142 -21.58 10.62 -3.40
N ILE A 143 -21.48 11.50 -4.41
CA ILE A 143 -20.46 12.56 -4.44
C ILE A 143 -20.57 13.47 -3.21
N GLY A 144 -21.78 13.81 -2.78
CA GLY A 144 -22.02 14.62 -1.57
C GLY A 144 -21.51 13.96 -0.28
N HIS A 145 -21.27 12.65 -0.29
CA HIS A 145 -20.87 11.91 0.91
C HIS A 145 -19.44 12.23 1.36
N GLN A 146 -18.59 12.70 0.46
CA GLN A 146 -17.19 13.05 0.76
C GLN A 146 -17.05 14.16 1.82
N SER A 147 -18.10 14.97 2.04
CA SER A 147 -18.07 16.11 2.95
C SER A 147 -19.27 16.20 3.89
N ASN A 148 -20.19 15.23 3.91
CA ASN A 148 -21.38 15.27 4.77
C ASN A 148 -21.32 14.34 6.00
N GLY A 149 -20.21 13.63 6.21
CA GLY A 149 -20.01 12.69 7.31
C GLY A 149 -20.32 11.23 6.97
N LEU A 150 -20.92 10.92 5.81
CA LEU A 150 -21.17 9.54 5.38
C LEU A 150 -19.91 8.90 4.79
N GLY A 151 -19.17 9.66 4.01
CA GLY A 151 -17.90 9.27 3.42
C GLY A 151 -18.01 8.39 2.18
N VAL A 152 -16.87 8.26 1.50
CA VAL A 152 -16.69 7.50 0.26
C VAL A 152 -15.34 6.78 0.30
N PRO A 153 -15.21 5.61 -0.34
CA PRO A 153 -13.89 5.00 -0.53
C PRO A 153 -13.02 5.91 -1.40
N ALA A 154 -11.70 5.76 -1.32
CA ALA A 154 -10.75 6.61 -2.01
C ALA A 154 -9.84 5.81 -2.96
N ARG A 155 -9.38 6.47 -4.01
CA ARG A 155 -8.31 6.01 -4.90
C ARG A 155 -7.14 6.97 -4.81
N ILE A 156 -5.95 6.44 -4.70
CA ILE A 156 -4.69 7.19 -4.72
C ILE A 156 -3.92 6.78 -5.97
N TYR A 157 -3.55 7.73 -6.83
CA TYR A 157 -2.51 7.51 -7.84
C TYR A 157 -1.19 7.95 -7.24
N PHE A 158 -0.23 7.04 -7.23
CA PHE A 158 1.03 7.26 -6.52
C PHE A 158 2.22 6.75 -7.32
N ASN A 159 3.22 7.62 -7.49
CA ASN A 159 4.52 7.25 -8.03
C ASN A 159 5.53 7.03 -6.89
N PRO A 160 5.84 5.77 -6.51
CA PRO A 160 6.78 5.50 -5.43
C PRO A 160 8.23 5.83 -5.77
N ASN A 161 8.55 5.96 -7.06
CA ASN A 161 9.91 6.17 -7.54
C ASN A 161 10.25 7.65 -7.72
N ALA A 162 9.30 8.56 -7.48
CA ALA A 162 9.51 9.99 -7.62
C ALA A 162 9.47 10.68 -6.25
N GLU A 163 10.38 11.63 -6.07
CA GLU A 163 10.39 12.60 -4.98
C GLU A 163 10.04 13.98 -5.52
N VAL A 164 9.33 14.78 -4.72
CA VAL A 164 8.93 16.14 -5.10
C VAL A 164 9.92 17.12 -4.51
N VAL A 165 10.59 17.93 -5.34
CA VAL A 165 11.51 18.97 -4.86
C VAL A 165 10.70 20.08 -4.17
N ILE A 166 11.14 20.48 -2.99
CA ILE A 166 10.54 21.62 -2.28
C ILE A 166 10.95 22.91 -3.00
N PRO A 167 10.01 23.73 -3.48
CA PRO A 167 10.33 24.95 -4.20
C PRO A 167 11.28 25.85 -3.40
N GLY A 168 12.34 26.34 -4.06
CA GLY A 168 13.35 27.22 -3.46
C GLY A 168 14.41 26.50 -2.63
N THR A 169 14.41 25.16 -2.59
CA THR A 169 15.42 24.36 -1.88
C THR A 169 15.95 23.22 -2.75
N MET A 170 17.01 22.55 -2.26
CA MET A 170 17.53 21.30 -2.84
C MET A 170 16.96 20.06 -2.13
N GLU A 171 16.05 20.26 -1.18
CA GLU A 171 15.46 19.18 -0.39
C GLU A 171 14.21 18.64 -1.08
N THR A 172 13.86 17.39 -0.76
CA THR A 172 12.74 16.69 -1.38
C THR A 172 11.75 16.15 -0.34
N ILE A 173 10.48 16.09 -0.75
CA ILE A 173 9.44 15.38 -0.02
C ILE A 173 9.62 13.89 -0.29
N LYS A 174 9.92 13.13 0.76
CA LYS A 174 10.11 11.67 0.69
C LYS A 174 8.82 10.94 0.30
N PRO A 175 8.90 9.80 -0.41
CA PRO A 175 7.70 9.08 -0.85
C PRO A 175 6.79 8.66 0.32
N SER A 176 7.35 8.34 1.49
CA SER A 176 6.56 8.05 2.70
C SER A 176 5.81 9.25 3.26
N VAL A 177 6.37 10.45 3.15
CA VAL A 177 5.68 11.70 3.50
C VAL A 177 4.59 12.01 2.47
N ALA A 178 4.89 11.86 1.18
CA ALA A 178 3.95 12.10 0.09
C ALA A 178 2.76 11.12 0.12
N LEU A 179 3.00 9.82 0.29
CA LEU A 179 1.91 8.85 0.44
C LEU A 179 1.13 9.10 1.73
N GLY A 180 1.81 9.53 2.79
CA GLY A 180 1.19 9.99 4.03
C GLY A 180 0.20 11.14 3.81
N HIS A 181 0.58 12.13 3.00
CA HIS A 181 -0.30 13.24 2.59
C HIS A 181 -1.55 12.72 1.86
N GLU A 182 -1.37 11.84 0.88
CA GLU A 182 -2.50 11.23 0.16
C GLU A 182 -3.41 10.39 1.06
N LEU A 183 -2.84 9.67 2.04
CA LEU A 183 -3.62 8.93 3.03
C LEU A 183 -4.41 9.83 3.97
N VAL A 184 -3.95 11.07 4.22
CA VAL A 184 -4.72 12.07 4.96
C VAL A 184 -5.96 12.50 4.16
N HIS A 185 -5.82 12.72 2.85
CA HIS A 185 -6.99 12.93 1.99
C HIS A 185 -7.92 11.72 1.98
N ALA A 186 -7.37 10.51 1.85
CA ALA A 186 -8.16 9.29 1.85
C ALA A 186 -8.96 9.13 3.16
N ARG A 187 -8.34 9.40 4.32
CA ARG A 187 -9.01 9.46 5.62
C ARG A 187 -10.20 10.41 5.60
N ASP A 188 -10.03 11.59 5.00
CA ASP A 188 -11.06 12.62 4.97
C ASP A 188 -12.22 12.27 4.03
N TYR A 189 -11.93 11.67 2.87
CA TYR A 189 -12.98 11.07 2.02
C TYR A 189 -13.76 9.99 2.77
N LEU A 190 -13.05 9.09 3.44
CA LEU A 190 -13.59 7.94 4.16
C LEU A 190 -14.51 8.33 5.32
N SER A 191 -14.13 9.35 6.09
CA SER A 191 -14.98 9.90 7.16
C SER A 191 -16.07 10.84 6.64
N GLY A 192 -16.10 11.19 5.36
CA GLY A 192 -16.99 12.22 4.83
C GLY A 192 -16.67 13.61 5.40
N GLY A 193 -15.41 13.81 5.77
CA GLY A 193 -14.91 15.02 6.41
C GLY A 193 -13.96 15.83 5.53
N LEU A 194 -14.00 15.66 4.20
CA LEU A 194 -13.18 16.43 3.28
C LEU A 194 -13.45 17.94 3.45
N PRO A 195 -12.43 18.76 3.78
CA PRO A 195 -12.59 20.20 3.85
C PRO A 195 -12.94 20.78 2.47
N THR A 196 -14.06 21.49 2.38
CA THR A 196 -14.54 22.09 1.12
C THR A 196 -14.25 23.59 1.05
N GLY A 197 -14.12 24.10 -0.17
CA GLY A 197 -13.88 25.52 -0.44
C GLY A 197 -12.41 25.94 -0.39
N LEU A 198 -12.22 27.26 -0.51
CA LEU A 198 -10.91 27.91 -0.60
C LEU A 198 -10.62 28.72 0.67
N ARG A 199 -9.35 29.05 0.86
CA ARG A 199 -8.85 29.96 1.88
C ARG A 199 -7.79 30.86 1.26
N THR A 200 -7.98 32.17 1.38
CA THR A 200 -6.94 33.14 1.06
C THR A 200 -5.74 32.95 1.98
N VAL A 201 -4.56 32.81 1.39
CA VAL A 201 -3.28 32.74 2.09
C VAL A 201 -2.31 33.74 1.46
N SER A 202 -1.46 34.34 2.27
CA SER A 202 -0.38 35.23 1.83
C SER A 202 0.95 34.65 2.27
N HIS A 203 1.87 34.44 1.34
CA HIS A 203 3.18 33.86 1.62
C HIS A 203 4.28 34.48 0.75
N ILE A 204 5.52 34.42 1.22
CA ILE A 204 6.69 34.82 0.43
C ILE A 204 6.97 33.73 -0.62
N ALA A 205 7.06 34.12 -1.89
CA ALA A 205 7.34 33.25 -3.02
C ALA A 205 8.76 32.66 -2.89
N PRO A 206 8.92 31.32 -2.84
CA PRO A 206 10.23 30.70 -2.70
C PRO A 206 11.04 30.69 -4.00
N VAL A 207 10.36 30.83 -5.15
CA VAL A 207 10.92 30.91 -6.51
C VAL A 207 10.01 31.79 -7.37
N ASP A 208 10.47 32.18 -8.55
CA ASP A 208 9.65 32.85 -9.57
C ASP A 208 8.46 31.98 -9.99
N GLY A 209 7.34 32.61 -10.35
CA GLY A 209 6.12 31.90 -10.70
C GLY A 209 5.06 32.79 -11.33
N VAL A 210 3.83 32.28 -11.40
CA VAL A 210 2.66 33.01 -11.92
C VAL A 210 1.51 32.96 -10.92
N ASP A 211 0.76 34.06 -10.80
CA ASP A 211 -0.45 34.11 -9.99
C ASP A 211 -1.65 33.42 -10.68
N GLU A 212 -2.82 33.50 -10.06
CA GLU A 212 -4.04 32.87 -10.59
C GLU A 212 -4.54 33.52 -11.89
N GLN A 213 -4.08 34.73 -12.20
CA GLN A 213 -4.38 35.49 -13.42
C GLN A 213 -3.30 35.31 -14.50
N GLY A 214 -2.24 34.55 -14.21
CA GLY A 214 -1.11 34.33 -15.11
C GLY A 214 -0.07 35.45 -15.10
N MET A 215 -0.15 36.39 -14.15
CA MET A 215 0.85 37.44 -14.00
C MET A 215 2.07 36.91 -13.25
N THR A 216 3.26 37.23 -13.73
CA THR A 216 4.51 36.75 -13.12
C THR A 216 4.79 37.45 -11.80
N PHE A 217 5.18 36.69 -10.79
CA PHE A 217 5.81 37.21 -9.57
C PHE A 217 7.24 36.67 -9.44
N ARG A 218 8.07 37.36 -8.66
CA ARG A 218 9.47 36.99 -8.44
C ARG A 218 9.66 36.30 -7.10
N GLN A 219 10.74 35.53 -6.99
CA GLN A 219 11.25 35.03 -5.71
C GLN A 219 11.39 36.18 -4.71
N GLY A 220 10.87 35.99 -3.50
CA GLY A 220 10.88 36.99 -2.43
C GLY A 220 9.64 37.89 -2.39
N ASP A 221 8.81 37.91 -3.44
CA ASP A 221 7.56 38.67 -3.43
C ASP A 221 6.55 38.07 -2.45
N ARG A 222 5.78 38.92 -1.78
CA ARG A 222 4.63 38.47 -0.99
C ARG A 222 3.43 38.28 -1.91
N VAL A 223 3.05 37.02 -2.12
CA VAL A 223 1.97 36.62 -3.02
C VAL A 223 0.75 36.19 -2.21
N GLU A 224 -0.42 36.71 -2.56
CA GLU A 224 -1.71 36.27 -2.05
C GLU A 224 -2.40 35.35 -3.05
N PHE A 225 -2.93 34.21 -2.60
CA PHE A 225 -3.59 33.23 -3.47
C PHE A 225 -4.65 32.40 -2.75
N GLN A 226 -5.50 31.74 -3.52
CA GLN A 226 -6.53 30.85 -2.99
C GLN A 226 -6.02 29.42 -2.85
N LEU A 227 -5.90 28.94 -1.61
CA LEU A 227 -5.54 27.56 -1.32
C LEU A 227 -6.77 26.73 -0.97
N ALA A 228 -6.92 25.56 -1.59
CA ALA A 228 -7.97 24.63 -1.22
C ALA A 228 -7.82 24.19 0.24
N ARG A 229 -8.91 24.24 1.01
CA ARG A 229 -8.88 23.93 2.45
C ARG A 229 -8.35 22.52 2.73
N LYS A 230 -8.64 21.56 1.86
CA LYS A 230 -8.10 20.19 1.96
C LYS A 230 -6.57 20.17 1.92
N GLU A 231 -5.94 20.97 1.08
CA GLU A 231 -4.47 21.05 0.96
C GLU A 231 -3.87 21.77 2.18
N PHE A 232 -4.54 22.81 2.66
CA PHE A 232 -4.14 23.54 3.86
C PHE A 232 -4.11 22.63 5.10
N GLU A 233 -5.14 21.79 5.25
CA GLU A 233 -5.24 20.85 6.38
C GLU A 233 -4.34 19.63 6.21
N ALA A 234 -4.28 19.03 5.02
CA ALA A 234 -3.45 17.85 4.76
C ALA A 234 -1.94 18.14 4.88
N THR A 235 -1.50 19.32 4.42
CA THR A 235 -0.12 19.77 4.60
C THR A 235 0.18 20.07 6.08
N GLY A 236 -0.83 20.48 6.84
CA GLY A 236 -0.73 20.83 8.24
C GLY A 236 -0.19 22.24 8.49
N ILE A 237 -0.51 23.20 7.62
CA ILE A 237 -0.06 24.59 7.72
C ILE A 237 -0.50 25.21 9.05
N ALA A 238 -1.69 24.87 9.53
CA ALA A 238 -2.21 25.32 10.83
C ALA A 238 -1.29 24.97 12.02
N TYR A 239 -0.53 23.88 11.91
CA TYR A 239 0.33 23.38 12.99
C TYR A 239 1.75 23.97 12.98
N ARG A 240 2.07 24.81 11.98
CA ARG A 240 3.40 25.43 11.81
C ARG A 240 3.51 26.84 12.38
N ASN A 241 2.40 27.50 12.69
CA ASN A 241 2.43 28.87 13.20
C ASN A 241 3.15 28.94 14.55
N LYS A 242 4.14 29.85 14.68
CA LYS A 242 4.89 30.09 15.93
C LYS A 242 4.02 30.57 17.09
N GLU A 243 2.88 31.22 16.78
CA GLU A 243 1.87 31.63 17.77
C GLU A 243 1.00 30.45 18.26
N SER A 244 0.94 29.35 17.49
CA SER A 244 0.39 28.08 17.92
C SER A 244 1.44 27.33 18.75
N THR A 245 1.70 27.83 19.96
CA THR A 245 2.26 27.02 21.05
C THR A 245 1.29 25.92 21.49
N THR A 246 0.05 25.94 20.96
CA THR A 246 -0.92 24.86 21.08
C THR A 246 -0.32 23.56 20.59
N GLU A 247 -0.22 22.63 21.54
CA GLU A 247 0.26 21.28 21.33
C GLU A 247 -0.23 20.72 19.99
N ILE A 248 0.72 20.18 19.22
CA ILE A 248 0.57 19.31 18.04
C ILE A 248 -0.49 18.18 18.23
N LYS A 249 -1.07 18.07 19.44
CA LYS A 249 -2.04 17.08 19.89
C LYS A 249 -3.51 17.41 19.60
N LYS A 250 -3.87 18.63 19.19
CA LYS A 250 -5.28 19.01 18.94
C LYS A 250 -5.69 18.97 17.46
N LEU A 251 -6.94 18.58 17.19
CA LEU A 251 -7.53 18.64 15.85
C LEU A 251 -7.82 20.09 15.43
N THR A 252 -7.81 20.36 14.12
CA THR A 252 -8.30 21.63 13.58
C THR A 252 -9.80 21.78 13.86
N ILE A 253 -10.29 23.02 13.94
CA ILE A 253 -11.74 23.29 14.12
C ILE A 253 -12.55 22.66 12.99
N THR A 254 -12.07 22.72 11.74
CA THR A 254 -12.75 22.09 10.60
C THR A 254 -12.84 20.58 10.79
N ARG A 255 -11.74 19.92 11.18
CA ARG A 255 -11.73 18.47 11.38
C ARG A 255 -12.65 18.07 12.53
N GLN A 256 -12.61 18.80 13.63
CA GLN A 256 -13.50 18.60 14.76
C GLN A 256 -14.99 18.69 14.35
N ARG A 257 -15.38 19.71 13.58
CA ARG A 257 -16.74 19.86 13.04
C ARG A 257 -17.13 18.70 12.10
N SER A 258 -16.18 18.19 11.31
CA SER A 258 -16.45 17.04 10.44
C SER A 258 -16.74 15.76 11.23
N ILE A 259 -16.01 15.56 12.34
CA ILE A 259 -16.22 14.45 13.26
C ILE A 259 -17.58 14.58 13.95
N GLU A 260 -17.92 15.77 14.43
CA GLU A 260 -19.24 16.06 15.04
C GLU A 260 -20.39 15.80 14.06
N ARG A 261 -20.24 16.21 12.79
CA ARG A 261 -21.22 15.92 11.74
C ARG A 261 -21.45 14.42 11.58
N ARG A 262 -20.37 13.63 11.47
CA ARG A 262 -20.49 12.17 11.38
C ARG A 262 -21.09 11.55 12.64
N GLN A 263 -20.78 12.09 13.82
CA GLN A 263 -21.36 11.64 15.09
C GLN A 263 -22.86 11.90 15.19
N SER A 264 -23.38 12.93 14.51
CA SER A 264 -24.83 13.22 14.50
C SER A 264 -25.68 12.07 13.96
N TYR A 265 -25.12 11.21 13.11
CA TYR A 265 -25.79 9.99 12.64
C TYR A 265 -25.97 8.93 13.74
N GLY A 266 -25.27 9.03 14.87
CA GLY A 266 -25.34 8.08 15.98
C GLY A 266 -26.76 7.91 16.54
N ASP A 267 -27.51 9.01 16.66
CA ASP A 267 -28.89 8.98 17.17
C ASP A 267 -29.84 8.28 16.20
N LEU A 268 -29.68 8.52 14.90
CA LEU A 268 -30.46 7.83 13.86
C LEU A 268 -30.22 6.31 13.92
N TRP A 269 -28.96 5.88 14.05
CA TRP A 269 -28.61 4.47 14.18
C TRP A 269 -29.13 3.84 15.48
N HIS A 270 -29.15 4.61 16.57
CA HIS A 270 -29.71 4.15 17.84
C HIS A 270 -31.24 3.96 17.76
N GLN A 271 -31.95 4.90 17.12
CA GLN A 271 -33.38 4.79 16.88
C GLN A 271 -33.72 3.60 15.97
N ALA A 272 -33.01 3.46 14.85
CA ALA A 272 -33.22 2.36 13.91
C ALA A 272 -32.99 0.98 14.56
N LYS A 273 -31.99 0.86 15.44
CA LYS A 273 -31.79 -0.37 16.22
C LYS A 273 -32.96 -0.67 17.15
N LYS A 274 -33.50 0.34 17.84
CA LYS A 274 -34.67 0.17 18.73
C LYS A 274 -35.91 -0.27 17.94
N GLN A 275 -36.06 0.22 16.71
CA GLN A 275 -37.15 -0.13 15.81
C GLN A 275 -36.98 -1.48 15.11
N GLY A 276 -35.83 -2.15 15.27
CA GLY A 276 -35.55 -3.42 14.59
C GLY A 276 -35.18 -3.29 13.11
N ASN A 277 -34.92 -2.07 12.62
CA ASN A 277 -34.63 -1.78 11.21
C ASN A 277 -33.19 -2.11 10.79
N VAL A 278 -32.31 -2.40 11.76
CA VAL A 278 -30.90 -2.73 11.50
C VAL A 278 -30.44 -3.87 12.38
N SER A 279 -29.50 -4.68 11.89
CA SER A 279 -28.95 -5.80 12.65
C SER A 279 -28.06 -5.31 13.81
N ARG A 280 -27.91 -6.17 14.83
CA ARG A 280 -26.94 -5.92 15.94
C ARG A 280 -25.51 -5.77 15.42
N ALA A 281 -25.17 -6.47 14.34
CA ALA A 281 -23.83 -6.43 13.74
C ALA A 281 -23.56 -5.07 13.08
N GLU A 282 -24.48 -4.56 12.25
CA GLU A 282 -24.36 -3.26 11.58
C GLU A 282 -24.32 -2.11 12.59
N TYR A 283 -25.21 -2.15 13.59
CA TYR A 283 -25.19 -1.16 14.66
C TYR A 283 -23.85 -1.16 15.42
N LYS A 284 -23.28 -2.34 15.69
CA LYS A 284 -21.98 -2.45 16.36
C LYS A 284 -20.86 -1.89 15.48
N GLU A 285 -20.87 -2.19 14.18
CA GLU A 285 -19.92 -1.67 13.19
C GLU A 285 -19.91 -0.13 13.20
N VAL A 286 -21.08 0.50 13.05
CA VAL A 286 -21.23 1.96 13.07
C VAL A 286 -20.82 2.55 14.41
N LYS A 287 -21.27 2.00 15.53
CA LYS A 287 -20.91 2.49 16.87
C LYS A 287 -19.40 2.45 17.10
N THR A 288 -18.71 1.41 16.65
CA THR A 288 -17.25 1.31 16.72
C THR A 288 -16.58 2.40 15.88
N ASN A 289 -17.05 2.63 14.66
CA ASN A 289 -16.56 3.71 13.78
C ASN A 289 -16.68 5.09 14.46
N LEU A 290 -17.86 5.41 15.00
CA LEU A 290 -18.12 6.66 15.72
C LEU A 290 -17.27 6.82 16.99
N ALA A 291 -17.03 5.73 17.73
CA ALA A 291 -16.20 5.76 18.92
C ALA A 291 -14.72 6.01 18.61
N LEU A 292 -14.22 5.52 17.46
CA LEU A 292 -12.86 5.75 17.01
C LEU A 292 -12.62 7.22 16.59
N LEU A 293 -13.61 7.86 15.98
CA LEU A 293 -13.54 9.29 15.63
C LEU A 293 -13.40 10.20 16.86
N LYS A 294 -14.04 9.85 17.99
CA LYS A 294 -13.89 10.61 19.26
C LYS A 294 -12.47 10.61 19.81
N LYS A 295 -11.65 9.62 19.43
CA LYS A 295 -10.27 9.45 19.88
C LYS A 295 -9.27 9.75 18.77
N GLU A 296 -9.70 10.43 17.71
CA GLU A 296 -8.85 10.74 16.58
C GLU A 296 -7.67 11.62 17.01
N LYS A 297 -6.49 11.27 16.52
CA LYS A 297 -5.27 12.07 16.69
C LYS A 297 -5.09 12.96 15.47
N PRO A 298 -4.65 14.22 15.62
CA PRO A 298 -4.26 15.03 14.48
C PRO A 298 -3.08 14.38 13.76
N VAL A 299 -3.23 14.19 12.45
CA VAL A 299 -2.17 13.73 11.56
C VAL A 299 -2.26 14.49 10.24
N THR A 300 -1.11 14.99 9.79
CA THR A 300 -0.90 15.73 8.55
C THR A 300 0.49 15.40 7.98
N GLU A 301 0.81 15.86 6.78
CA GLU A 301 2.15 15.80 6.19
C GLU A 301 3.23 16.28 7.16
N TYR A 302 3.03 17.46 7.77
CA TYR A 302 3.95 18.03 8.76
C TYR A 302 4.26 17.08 9.94
N HIS A 303 3.24 16.40 10.48
CA HIS A 303 3.43 15.46 11.58
C HIS A 303 4.31 14.28 11.17
N LEU A 304 4.00 13.67 10.01
CA LEU A 304 4.73 12.53 9.49
C LEU A 304 6.18 12.90 9.15
N ALA A 305 6.39 14.00 8.45
CA ALA A 305 7.71 14.45 8.08
C ALA A 305 8.58 14.76 9.32
N LYS A 306 8.01 15.40 10.34
CA LYS A 306 8.72 15.66 11.60
C LYS A 306 9.14 14.38 12.30
N GLU A 307 8.26 13.38 12.38
CA GLU A 307 8.58 12.10 13.04
C GLU A 307 9.54 11.23 12.21
N LEU A 308 9.55 11.38 10.89
CA LEU A 308 10.49 10.71 9.98
C LEU A 308 11.84 11.44 9.86
N GLY A 309 11.99 12.63 10.45
CA GLY A 309 13.18 13.47 10.26
C GLY A 309 13.36 13.96 8.82
N ALA A 310 12.25 14.06 8.07
CA ALA A 310 12.25 14.45 6.67
C ALA A 310 12.05 15.98 6.49
N PRO A 311 12.56 16.56 5.39
CA PRO A 311 12.30 17.94 5.01
C PRO A 311 10.81 18.28 4.94
N THR A 312 10.47 19.54 5.23
CA THR A 312 9.09 20.01 5.22
C THR A 312 8.96 21.34 4.49
N ARG A 313 8.09 21.41 3.47
CA ARG A 313 7.74 22.69 2.83
C ARG A 313 6.93 23.58 3.77
N ASP A 314 7.29 24.83 3.91
CA ASP A 314 6.59 25.80 4.77
C ASP A 314 5.15 26.11 4.30
N MET A 315 4.91 26.06 3.00
CA MET A 315 3.64 26.32 2.34
C MET A 315 3.34 25.31 1.23
N TYR A 316 2.06 25.00 1.04
CA TYR A 316 1.57 24.31 -0.16
C TYR A 316 1.32 25.35 -1.24
N TRP A 317 2.05 25.28 -2.35
CA TRP A 317 1.81 26.11 -3.51
C TRP A 317 1.01 25.33 -4.54
N PRO A 318 -0.03 25.91 -5.16
CA PRO A 318 -0.71 25.26 -6.28
C PRO A 318 0.27 25.04 -7.45
N SER A 319 0.25 23.84 -8.06
CA SER A 319 1.15 23.49 -9.17
C SER A 319 1.00 24.40 -10.40
N ARG A 320 -0.18 25.02 -10.57
CA ARG A 320 -0.43 26.04 -11.60
C ARG A 320 0.34 27.34 -11.38
N MET A 321 0.71 27.64 -10.13
CA MET A 321 1.46 28.85 -9.76
C MET A 321 2.95 28.60 -9.74
N LEU A 322 3.37 27.47 -9.15
CA LEU A 322 4.76 27.02 -9.10
C LEU A 322 4.88 25.59 -9.65
N PRO A 323 5.66 25.36 -10.72
CA PRO A 323 5.89 24.01 -11.22
C PRO A 323 6.75 23.23 -10.22
N TYR A 324 6.22 22.13 -9.72
CA TYR A 324 6.99 21.21 -8.88
C TYR A 324 7.89 20.35 -9.76
N GLN A 325 9.18 20.33 -9.41
CA GLN A 325 10.14 19.41 -10.03
C GLN A 325 10.05 18.05 -9.36
N HIS A 326 10.18 17.00 -10.18
CA HIS A 326 10.24 15.62 -9.71
C HIS A 326 11.63 15.07 -9.99
N VAL A 327 12.19 14.38 -9.01
CA VAL A 327 13.47 13.67 -9.14
C VAL A 327 13.28 12.21 -8.78
N ASP A 328 14.09 11.32 -9.36
CA ASP A 328 14.06 9.91 -9.01
C ASP A 328 14.44 9.72 -7.54
N SER A 329 13.66 8.94 -6.79
CA SER A 329 13.93 8.69 -5.37
C SER A 329 15.23 7.89 -5.22
N PRO A 330 16.27 8.45 -4.56
CA PRO A 330 17.51 7.70 -4.31
C PRO A 330 17.27 6.55 -3.34
N SER A 331 16.24 6.64 -2.49
CA SER A 331 15.95 5.68 -1.42
C SER A 331 15.39 4.34 -1.93
N LEU A 332 14.93 4.31 -3.18
CA LEU A 332 14.54 3.09 -3.91
C LEU A 332 15.52 2.80 -5.07
N GLY A 333 16.56 3.64 -5.22
CA GLY A 333 17.48 3.66 -6.34
C GLY A 333 18.89 3.16 -5.99
N SER A 334 19.06 1.84 -5.82
CA SER A 334 20.28 1.15 -6.27
C SER A 334 20.00 -0.02 -7.24
N ARG A 335 18.82 -0.01 -7.89
CA ARG A 335 18.52 -0.94 -9.00
C ARG A 335 17.94 -0.28 -10.26
N SER A 336 18.08 1.04 -10.42
CA SER A 336 17.91 1.65 -11.75
C SER A 336 19.23 1.56 -12.50
N THR A 337 19.45 0.43 -13.19
CA THR A 337 20.46 0.40 -14.26
C THR A 337 19.87 1.12 -15.47
N SER A 338 20.62 2.11 -15.93
CA SER A 338 20.43 2.90 -17.15
C SER A 338 19.63 2.18 -18.24
N MET A 339 18.58 2.86 -18.73
CA MET A 339 17.92 2.54 -20.00
C MET A 339 18.93 2.67 -21.16
N LEU A 340 19.67 1.60 -21.43
CA LEU A 340 20.23 1.35 -22.75
C LEU A 340 19.17 0.59 -23.56
N ARG A 341 18.50 1.35 -24.42
CA ARG A 341 17.63 0.92 -25.53
C ARG A 341 18.10 -0.44 -26.11
N ARG A 342 17.49 -1.55 -25.68
CA ARG A 342 17.73 -2.89 -26.22
C ARG A 342 16.45 -3.47 -26.79
N ARG A 343 16.60 -3.99 -28.01
CA ARG A 343 15.55 -4.53 -28.90
C ARG A 343 14.74 -5.65 -28.22
N PRO A 344 13.47 -5.85 -28.62
CA PRO A 344 12.61 -6.86 -28.05
C PRO A 344 13.09 -8.26 -28.43
N GLY A 345 13.10 -9.17 -27.44
CA GLY A 345 13.44 -10.57 -27.64
C GLY A 345 14.71 -11.02 -26.92
N LYS A 346 14.66 -11.08 -25.59
CA LYS A 346 15.34 -12.09 -24.74
C LYS A 346 15.04 -11.77 -23.27
N VAL A 347 14.30 -12.66 -22.62
CA VAL A 347 14.05 -12.64 -21.17
C VAL A 347 15.38 -12.95 -20.48
N SER A 348 15.93 -12.01 -19.72
CA SER A 348 17.12 -12.24 -18.91
C SER A 348 16.69 -12.38 -17.46
N ALA A 349 16.84 -13.60 -16.93
CA ALA A 349 16.69 -13.91 -15.52
C ALA A 349 17.68 -13.07 -14.69
N LEU A 350 17.17 -12.35 -13.70
CA LEU A 350 17.99 -11.62 -12.72
C LEU A 350 17.79 -12.30 -11.36
N ALA A 351 18.46 -13.45 -11.18
CA ALA A 351 18.73 -14.03 -9.87
C ALA A 351 20.21 -13.76 -9.55
N GLU A 352 20.49 -13.28 -8.34
CA GLU A 352 21.85 -13.09 -7.83
C GLU A 352 22.69 -14.34 -8.06
N ARG A 353 23.69 -14.22 -8.93
CA ARG A 353 24.68 -15.27 -9.20
C ARG A 353 25.73 -15.24 -8.10
N THR A 354 25.64 -16.15 -7.14
CA THR A 354 26.81 -16.67 -6.43
C THR A 354 27.23 -18.00 -7.06
N HIS A 355 28.53 -18.18 -7.29
CA HIS A 355 29.12 -19.27 -8.06
C HIS A 355 28.71 -20.68 -7.58
N THR A 356 28.30 -20.81 -6.32
CA THR A 356 27.89 -22.06 -5.66
C THR A 356 26.51 -22.54 -6.12
N THR A 357 25.55 -21.64 -6.34
CA THR A 357 24.17 -21.96 -6.77
C THR A 357 24.14 -22.43 -8.22
N THR A 358 24.97 -21.84 -9.08
CA THR A 358 25.14 -22.24 -10.49
C THR A 358 25.65 -23.68 -10.63
N SER A 359 26.63 -24.11 -9.83
CA SER A 359 27.17 -25.47 -9.94
C SER A 359 26.19 -26.59 -9.58
N TYR A 360 25.17 -26.29 -8.77
CA TYR A 360 24.10 -27.24 -8.42
C TYR A 360 22.95 -27.18 -9.43
N LEU A 361 22.60 -25.98 -9.91
CA LEU A 361 21.62 -25.79 -10.99
C LEU A 361 22.05 -26.49 -12.29
N ASP A 362 23.36 -26.55 -12.56
CA ASP A 362 23.90 -27.14 -13.79
C ASP A 362 24.09 -28.67 -13.72
N ASN A 363 24.02 -29.30 -12.53
CA ASN A 363 24.33 -30.73 -12.34
C ASN A 363 23.16 -31.57 -11.76
N SER A 364 21.98 -30.97 -11.55
CA SER A 364 20.79 -31.70 -11.12
C SER A 364 20.00 -32.20 -12.32
N GLU A 365 19.69 -33.49 -12.38
CA GLU A 365 18.83 -34.05 -13.44
C GLU A 365 17.36 -33.60 -13.27
N ASN A 366 16.98 -33.15 -12.06
CA ASN A 366 15.64 -32.67 -11.71
C ASN A 366 15.63 -31.15 -11.43
N PRO A 367 14.49 -30.46 -11.63
CA PRO A 367 14.35 -29.04 -11.31
C PRO A 367 14.65 -28.80 -9.82
N LEU A 368 15.20 -27.63 -9.48
CA LEU A 368 15.61 -27.32 -8.10
C LEU A 368 14.64 -26.35 -7.43
N VAL A 369 14.26 -26.65 -6.19
CA VAL A 369 13.58 -25.69 -5.30
C VAL A 369 14.54 -25.28 -4.19
N VAL A 370 14.86 -23.99 -4.13
CA VAL A 370 15.84 -23.43 -3.22
C VAL A 370 15.13 -22.73 -2.05
N VAL A 371 15.41 -23.18 -0.84
CA VAL A 371 14.77 -22.70 0.40
C VAL A 371 15.83 -22.07 1.31
N SER A 372 15.63 -20.83 1.76
CA SER A 372 16.54 -20.20 2.74
C SER A 372 16.38 -20.84 4.12
N SER A 373 17.46 -21.07 4.85
CA SER A 373 17.40 -21.56 6.24
C SER A 373 16.65 -20.61 7.20
N SER A 374 16.48 -19.33 6.84
CA SER A 374 15.76 -18.32 7.63
C SER A 374 14.24 -18.53 7.69
N VAL A 375 13.68 -19.42 6.85
CA VAL A 375 12.24 -19.73 6.87
C VAL A 375 11.85 -20.71 7.97
N PHE A 376 12.83 -21.32 8.64
CA PHE A 376 12.61 -22.19 9.79
C PHE A 376 12.67 -21.34 11.07
N SER A 377 11.55 -21.27 11.80
CA SER A 377 11.49 -20.47 13.03
C SER A 377 12.33 -21.09 14.14
N ASP A 378 13.15 -20.26 14.80
CA ASP A 378 13.87 -20.53 16.06
C ASP A 378 14.81 -21.76 16.04
N HIS A 379 16.08 -21.53 15.69
CA HIS A 379 17.11 -22.57 15.58
C HIS A 379 17.44 -23.31 16.89
N ASN A 380 16.89 -22.87 18.04
CA ASN A 380 17.18 -23.45 19.36
C ASN A 380 16.01 -24.24 19.96
N LYS A 381 14.81 -24.23 19.37
CA LYS A 381 13.65 -25.02 19.82
C LYS A 381 12.85 -25.51 18.61
N SER A 382 12.61 -26.83 18.54
CA SER A 382 11.83 -27.56 17.53
C SER A 382 11.40 -26.73 16.30
N PRO A 383 12.18 -26.69 15.21
CA PRO A 383 11.92 -25.81 14.07
C PRO A 383 10.54 -26.11 13.52
N LYS A 384 9.71 -25.07 13.43
CA LYS A 384 8.43 -25.14 12.74
C LYS A 384 8.62 -24.58 11.34
N ILE A 385 8.14 -25.32 10.36
CA ILE A 385 8.04 -24.86 8.98
C ILE A 385 6.92 -23.82 8.95
N ASN A 386 7.25 -22.59 8.57
CA ASN A 386 6.25 -21.56 8.36
C ASN A 386 5.40 -21.89 7.11
N ARG A 387 4.27 -21.21 6.95
CA ARG A 387 3.33 -21.51 5.85
C ARG A 387 3.99 -21.40 4.46
N ASP A 388 4.92 -20.47 4.31
CA ASP A 388 5.59 -20.20 3.03
C ASP A 388 6.58 -21.31 2.66
N ALA A 389 7.35 -21.80 3.65
CA ALA A 389 8.25 -22.93 3.49
C ALA A 389 7.48 -24.22 3.21
N LYS A 390 6.32 -24.43 3.85
CA LYS A 390 5.47 -25.59 3.56
C LYS A 390 4.97 -25.55 2.11
N ASN A 391 4.44 -24.41 1.66
CA ASN A 391 3.98 -24.26 0.28
C ASN A 391 5.11 -24.49 -0.74
N THR A 392 6.33 -24.03 -0.41
CA THR A 392 7.50 -24.21 -1.27
C THR A 392 7.92 -25.68 -1.39
N ILE A 393 7.85 -26.42 -0.28
CA ILE A 393 8.11 -27.87 -0.25
C ILE A 393 7.00 -28.65 -0.97
N ASP A 394 5.74 -28.27 -0.80
CA ASP A 394 4.60 -28.89 -1.49
C ASP A 394 4.72 -28.70 -3.02
N ILE A 395 5.22 -27.55 -3.48
CA ILE A 395 5.54 -27.29 -4.89
C ILE A 395 6.68 -28.19 -5.37
N ALA A 396 7.75 -28.32 -4.58
CA ALA A 396 8.89 -29.18 -4.94
C ALA A 396 8.45 -30.63 -5.15
N LEU A 397 7.62 -31.15 -4.25
CA LEU A 397 7.06 -32.50 -4.35
C LEU A 397 6.11 -32.65 -5.55
N ALA A 398 5.26 -31.65 -5.82
CA ALA A 398 4.33 -31.67 -6.94
C ALA A 398 5.02 -31.60 -8.31
N THR A 399 6.29 -31.17 -8.34
CA THR A 399 7.07 -30.97 -9.57
C THR A 399 8.26 -31.93 -9.70
N ASP A 400 8.36 -32.91 -8.80
CA ASP A 400 9.49 -33.86 -8.71
C ASP A 400 10.86 -33.15 -8.67
N SER A 401 10.91 -32.04 -7.94
CA SER A 401 12.08 -31.17 -7.82
C SER A 401 12.93 -31.51 -6.59
N ASP A 402 14.26 -31.47 -6.75
CA ASP A 402 15.21 -31.61 -5.65
C ASP A 402 15.11 -30.39 -4.70
N ILE A 403 15.02 -30.64 -3.39
CA ILE A 403 14.96 -29.58 -2.37
C ILE A 403 16.37 -29.25 -1.89
N VAL A 404 16.77 -27.99 -2.08
CA VAL A 404 18.06 -27.45 -1.63
C VAL A 404 17.83 -26.40 -0.56
N VAL A 405 18.39 -26.60 0.64
CA VAL A 405 18.35 -25.61 1.72
C VAL A 405 19.64 -24.80 1.74
N LEU A 406 19.55 -23.48 1.54
CA LEU A 406 20.68 -22.57 1.64
C LEU A 406 20.93 -22.18 3.09
N GLU A 407 22.14 -22.40 3.56
CA GLU A 407 22.58 -21.99 4.88
C GLU A 407 22.92 -20.48 4.88
N GLY A 408 22.06 -19.69 5.54
CA GLY A 408 22.30 -18.25 5.74
C GLY A 408 23.51 -17.95 6.64
N ASP A 409 23.93 -16.69 6.66
CA ASP A 409 25.17 -16.25 7.32
C ASP A 409 25.19 -16.53 8.84
N GLU A 410 24.03 -16.56 9.50
CA GLU A 410 23.90 -16.92 10.92
C GLU A 410 24.20 -18.40 11.18
N PHE A 411 23.82 -19.28 10.24
CA PHE A 411 24.03 -20.72 10.34
C PHE A 411 25.52 -21.07 10.29
N ARG A 412 26.30 -20.28 9.54
CA ARG A 412 27.75 -20.47 9.39
C ARG A 412 28.51 -20.27 10.69
N ARG A 413 28.03 -19.39 11.58
CA ARG A 413 28.67 -19.03 12.85
C ARG A 413 28.48 -20.09 13.94
N LEU A 414 27.69 -21.14 13.69
CA LEU A 414 27.42 -22.21 14.63
C LEU A 414 28.52 -23.28 14.64
N SER A 415 28.75 -23.90 15.79
CA SER A 415 29.67 -25.04 15.92
C SER A 415 29.19 -26.24 15.09
N TYR A 416 30.12 -27.11 14.67
CA TYR A 416 29.81 -28.29 13.86
C TYR A 416 28.68 -29.16 14.47
N GLY A 417 28.75 -29.42 15.78
CA GLY A 417 27.72 -30.18 16.50
C GLY A 417 26.34 -29.49 16.46
N LYS A 418 26.32 -28.16 16.55
CA LYS A 418 25.08 -27.37 16.50
C LYS A 418 24.50 -27.30 15.08
N LYS A 419 25.34 -27.19 14.05
CA LYS A 419 24.93 -27.29 12.63
C LYS A 419 24.28 -28.63 12.33
N ARG A 420 24.92 -29.73 12.74
CA ARG A 420 24.40 -31.09 12.55
C ARG A 420 23.04 -31.25 13.24
N PHE A 421 22.92 -30.82 14.49
CA PHE A 421 21.67 -30.88 15.24
C PHE A 421 20.54 -30.10 14.54
N ILE A 422 20.80 -28.89 14.05
CA ILE A 422 19.76 -28.10 13.39
C ILE A 422 19.37 -28.70 12.03
N ARG A 423 20.33 -29.23 11.25
CA ARG A 423 20.02 -29.95 9.99
C ARG A 423 19.12 -31.16 10.25
N GLU A 424 19.42 -31.96 11.28
CA GLU A 424 18.58 -33.11 11.67
C GLU A 424 17.17 -32.67 12.09
N LEU A 425 17.05 -31.54 12.79
CA LEU A 425 15.74 -30.99 13.16
C LEU A 425 14.97 -30.45 11.94
N GLN A 426 15.64 -29.78 11.00
CA GLN A 426 15.04 -29.29 9.77
C GLN A 426 14.57 -30.45 8.88
N LEU A 427 15.38 -31.49 8.71
CA LEU A 427 15.00 -32.73 8.03
C LEU A 427 13.76 -33.36 8.64
N LYS A 428 13.71 -33.49 9.97
CA LYS A 428 12.53 -34.03 10.68
C LYS A 428 11.29 -33.16 10.48
N ALA A 429 11.44 -31.84 10.50
CA ALA A 429 10.32 -30.93 10.25
C ALA A 429 9.78 -31.07 8.82
N ILE A 430 10.67 -31.20 7.83
CA ILE A 430 10.31 -31.39 6.42
C ILE A 430 9.63 -32.76 6.24
N ALA A 431 10.23 -33.83 6.75
CA ALA A 431 9.66 -35.17 6.70
C ALA A 431 8.28 -35.24 7.36
N SER A 432 8.08 -34.55 8.49
CA SER A 432 6.78 -34.46 9.16
C SER A 432 5.75 -33.65 8.38
N ALA A 433 6.15 -32.52 7.79
CA ALA A 433 5.24 -31.67 7.03
C ALA A 433 4.77 -32.32 5.72
N THR A 434 5.61 -33.18 5.15
CA THR A 434 5.37 -33.89 3.88
C THR A 434 4.83 -35.30 4.08
N ASN A 435 4.77 -35.79 5.32
CA ASN A 435 4.43 -37.16 5.67
C ASN A 435 5.30 -38.22 4.94
N ASN A 436 6.55 -37.87 4.64
CA ASN A 436 7.53 -38.72 3.94
C ASN A 436 8.82 -38.80 4.76
N SER A 437 9.05 -39.94 5.43
CA SER A 437 10.22 -40.18 6.28
C SER A 437 11.53 -40.39 5.52
N SER A 438 11.46 -40.61 4.19
CA SER A 438 12.59 -40.86 3.30
C SER A 438 12.90 -39.67 2.37
N ILE A 439 12.38 -38.48 2.66
CA ILE A 439 12.62 -37.31 1.80
C ILE A 439 14.11 -36.91 1.80
N GLU A 440 14.71 -36.87 0.62
CA GLU A 440 16.08 -36.40 0.44
C GLU A 440 16.11 -34.87 0.35
N VAL A 441 16.91 -34.24 1.21
CA VAL A 441 17.10 -32.79 1.23
C VAL A 441 18.59 -32.49 1.29
N LYS A 442 19.08 -31.65 0.39
CA LYS A 442 20.49 -31.26 0.30
C LYS A 442 20.71 -29.92 1.00
N PHE A 443 21.66 -29.86 1.92
CA PHE A 443 22.04 -28.61 2.61
C PHE A 443 23.30 -28.02 1.98
N VAL A 444 23.22 -26.79 1.48
CA VAL A 444 24.32 -26.12 0.78
C VAL A 444 24.75 -24.88 1.56
N SER A 445 26.04 -24.84 1.90
CA SER A 445 26.67 -23.66 2.50
C SER A 445 27.21 -22.76 1.40
N MET A 446 26.84 -21.48 1.42
CA MET A 446 27.37 -20.49 0.49
C MET A 446 28.83 -20.18 0.88
N GLY A 447 29.83 -20.76 0.21
CA GLY A 447 31.24 -20.51 0.53
C GLY A 447 31.77 -19.20 -0.04
N THR A 448 32.45 -18.39 0.76
CA THR A 448 33.40 -17.38 0.25
C THR A 448 34.74 -18.05 -0.02
N ASN A 449 35.10 -18.25 -1.29
CA ASN A 449 36.51 -18.46 -1.65
C ASN A 449 37.12 -17.10 -1.95
N PHE A 450 37.77 -16.51 -0.94
CA PHE A 450 38.90 -15.61 -1.17
C PHE A 450 40.16 -16.49 -1.21
N ALA A 451 40.65 -16.81 -2.41
CA ALA A 451 42.03 -17.23 -2.66
C ALA A 451 42.34 -17.20 -4.18
N SER A 452 43.38 -16.43 -4.55
CA SER A 452 44.00 -16.21 -5.87
C SER A 452 43.13 -15.48 -6.91
N LEU A 453 43.49 -14.30 -7.43
CA LEU A 453 44.76 -13.55 -7.53
C LEU A 453 44.70 -12.19 -6.83
#